data_AF-A0AB36JV88-F1
#
_entry.id   AF-A0AB36JV88-F1
#
_cell.length_a   1.000
_cell.length_b   1.000
_cell.length_c   1.000
_cell.angle_alpha   90.00
_cell.angle_beta   90.00
_cell.angle_gamma   90.00
#
_symmetry.space_group_name_H-M   'P 1'
#
loop_
_entity.id
_entity.type
_entity.pdbx_description
1 polymer ?
#
loop_
_entity_poly.entity_id
_entity_poly.type
_entity_poly.pdbx_seq_one_letter_code
_entity_poly.pdbx_strand_id
1 'polypeptide(L)'
;DTYNEKYVEKVKNPQVPKPKLNPGSAQQKQQLFDYLGIESETMSKKTGLPSWDRDEIERVNRITKDENVKKLTQSFIDYSFAAIVRNNFIAAFYTFTVEDRLYGQYKLLGAKTGRFTSSSPNMLNMPSTRSRFAKPVKRCFVAPEGKIILAADYSALEDRVIACLSRDVNKCNIFLKGLDGHSLNALGYFNDEIAEIMDITGDMTVDATMFKSIVDDKNPIADAIRQKGKPVTFGLSYGAYPPKIAKELGISVGEAQEIFDNYHNVLYPGITEYREDYVLATALEEGEIHLGLGFIIKSDDPESHIRTLANATCQFWSILTALTINKMHILIDEAGYEDDVKVISTIYDSIYFEVTENPVIIKWVNDNLIDVMSTDFMEDQIIQNEAESDIGYNWADMLTIPNKASVEQIAETLEKLAA
;
A
#
# COMPACT_ATOMS: atom_id res chain seq x y z
N ASP A 1 -18.32 -9.12 29.04
CA ASP A 1 -19.24 -9.13 27.87
C ASP A 1 -20.53 -8.31 27.95
N THR A 2 -20.74 -7.47 28.96
CA THR A 2 -21.94 -6.61 29.08
C THR A 2 -21.82 -5.26 28.35
N TYR A 3 -20.63 -4.87 27.89
CA TYR A 3 -20.40 -3.51 27.37
C TYR A 3 -21.08 -3.23 26.03
N ASN A 4 -21.52 -4.27 25.31
CA ASN A 4 -22.14 -4.13 23.99
C ASN A 4 -23.54 -4.75 23.88
N GLU A 5 -24.16 -5.26 24.95
CA GLU A 5 -25.48 -5.92 24.83
C GLU A 5 -26.54 -5.00 24.22
N LYS A 6 -26.64 -3.74 24.66
CA LYS A 6 -27.53 -2.73 24.05
C LYS A 6 -27.19 -2.42 22.59
N TYR A 7 -25.92 -2.50 22.21
CA TYR A 7 -25.47 -2.24 20.84
C TYR A 7 -25.77 -3.45 19.94
N VAL A 8 -25.51 -4.66 20.43
CA VAL A 8 -25.86 -5.94 19.80
C VAL A 8 -27.38 -6.05 19.65
N GLU A 9 -28.16 -5.61 20.63
CA GLU A 9 -29.63 -5.59 20.57
C GLU A 9 -30.14 -4.58 19.53
N LYS A 10 -29.56 -3.38 19.46
CA LYS A 10 -29.84 -2.39 18.39
C LYS A 10 -29.43 -2.87 17.00
N VAL A 11 -28.33 -3.62 16.88
CA VAL A 11 -27.87 -4.22 15.61
C VAL A 11 -28.77 -5.39 15.19
N LYS A 12 -29.26 -6.19 16.15
CA LYS A 12 -30.22 -7.27 15.90
C LYS A 12 -31.60 -6.72 15.52
N ASN A 13 -32.02 -5.61 16.13
CA ASN A 13 -33.32 -4.97 15.92
C ASN A 13 -33.16 -3.50 15.47
N PRO A 14 -32.64 -3.24 14.26
CA PRO A 14 -32.51 -1.87 13.78
C PRO A 14 -33.90 -1.26 13.61
N GLN A 15 -34.23 -0.25 14.42
CA GLN A 15 -35.37 0.65 14.26
C GLN A 15 -35.11 1.66 13.13
N VAL A 16 -34.56 1.18 12.02
CA VAL A 16 -34.33 1.96 10.80
C VAL A 16 -35.23 1.33 9.74
N PRO A 17 -36.16 2.08 9.12
CA PRO A 17 -36.93 1.54 8.01
C PRO A 17 -35.95 1.02 6.96
N LYS A 18 -35.93 -0.31 6.75
CA LYS A 18 -35.10 -0.90 5.71
C LYS A 18 -35.58 -0.34 4.37
N PRO A 19 -34.73 0.31 3.57
CA PRO A 19 -35.13 0.67 2.23
C PRO A 19 -35.56 -0.60 1.48
N LYS A 20 -36.50 -0.48 0.53
CA LYS A 20 -36.85 -1.59 -0.40
C LYS A 20 -35.64 -2.08 -1.22
N LEU A 21 -34.52 -1.35 -1.16
CA LEU A 21 -33.24 -1.61 -1.79
C LEU A 21 -32.26 -2.28 -0.80
N ASN A 22 -31.72 -3.42 -1.20
CA ASN A 22 -30.56 -4.07 -0.61
C ASN A 22 -29.27 -3.55 -1.27
N PRO A 23 -28.47 -2.71 -0.59
CA PRO A 23 -27.27 -2.13 -1.17
C PRO A 23 -26.14 -3.14 -1.45
N GLY A 24 -26.22 -4.34 -0.88
CA GLY A 24 -25.32 -5.45 -1.20
C GLY A 24 -25.70 -6.22 -2.47
N SER A 25 -26.89 -6.02 -3.03
CA SER A 25 -27.35 -6.74 -4.23
C SER A 25 -26.84 -6.08 -5.50
N ALA A 26 -26.06 -6.81 -6.29
CA ALA A 26 -25.59 -6.33 -7.61
C ALA A 26 -26.77 -6.02 -8.55
N GLN A 27 -27.77 -6.91 -8.59
CA GLN A 27 -28.95 -6.75 -9.44
C GLN A 27 -29.77 -5.51 -9.08
N GLN A 28 -29.96 -5.25 -7.79
CA GLN A 28 -30.75 -4.09 -7.37
C GLN A 28 -29.99 -2.77 -7.54
N LYS A 29 -28.66 -2.79 -7.44
CA LYS A 29 -27.83 -1.64 -7.84
C LYS A 29 -27.98 -1.36 -9.32
N GLN A 30 -27.91 -2.39 -10.16
CA GLN A 30 -28.13 -2.25 -11.61
C GLN A 30 -29.49 -1.61 -11.91
N GLN A 31 -30.58 -2.17 -11.39
CA GLN A 31 -31.94 -1.62 -11.56
C GLN A 31 -32.05 -0.15 -11.11
N LEU A 32 -31.38 0.22 -10.02
CA LEU A 32 -31.37 1.59 -9.53
C LEU A 32 -30.65 2.54 -10.49
N PHE A 33 -29.45 2.19 -10.93
CA PHE A 33 -28.69 3.07 -11.82
C PHE A 33 -29.30 3.13 -13.23
N ASP A 34 -29.89 2.03 -13.71
CA ASP A 34 -30.71 2.01 -14.93
C ASP A 34 -31.89 2.98 -14.81
N TYR A 35 -32.59 2.97 -13.66
CA TYR A 35 -33.68 3.92 -13.38
C TYR A 35 -33.22 5.38 -13.33
N LEU A 36 -31.99 5.62 -12.87
CA LEU A 36 -31.36 6.94 -12.85
C LEU A 36 -30.79 7.35 -14.22
N GLY A 37 -30.82 6.46 -15.22
CA GLY A 37 -30.22 6.71 -16.54
C GLY A 37 -28.70 6.83 -16.51
N ILE A 38 -28.04 6.20 -15.54
CA ILE A 38 -26.57 6.22 -15.40
C ILE A 38 -26.03 4.88 -15.88
N GLU A 39 -25.20 4.91 -16.91
CA GLU A 39 -24.58 3.72 -17.47
C GLU A 39 -23.27 3.38 -16.76
N SER A 40 -23.01 2.08 -16.62
CA SER A 40 -21.72 1.58 -16.14
C SER A 40 -20.73 1.48 -17.29
N GLU A 41 -19.49 1.87 -17.04
CA GLU A 41 -18.38 1.70 -17.98
C GLU A 41 -17.65 0.36 -17.82
N THR A 42 -18.08 -0.50 -16.90
CA THR A 42 -17.50 -1.84 -16.71
C THR A 42 -18.55 -2.92 -16.81
N MET A 43 -18.14 -4.06 -17.35
CA MET A 43 -18.95 -5.28 -17.35
C MET A 43 -18.41 -6.27 -16.33
N SER A 44 -19.31 -6.96 -15.64
CA SER A 44 -18.96 -8.05 -14.76
C SER A 44 -18.47 -9.25 -15.56
N LYS A 45 -17.21 -9.65 -15.38
CA LYS A 45 -16.65 -10.86 -16.01
C LYS A 45 -17.46 -12.13 -15.75
N LYS A 46 -18.20 -12.19 -14.64
CA LYS A 46 -19.01 -13.36 -14.25
C LYS A 46 -20.37 -13.42 -14.92
N THR A 47 -20.98 -12.26 -15.20
CA THR A 47 -22.40 -12.19 -15.62
C THR A 47 -22.60 -11.53 -16.97
N GLY A 48 -21.59 -10.83 -17.50
CA GLY A 48 -21.69 -10.03 -18.72
C GLY A 48 -22.56 -8.77 -18.59
N LEU A 49 -23.13 -8.51 -17.41
CA LEU A 49 -23.96 -7.35 -17.13
C LEU A 49 -23.14 -6.15 -16.63
N PRO A 50 -23.67 -4.91 -16.75
CA PRO A 50 -23.12 -3.71 -16.11
C PRO A 50 -22.67 -3.95 -14.66
N SER A 51 -21.39 -3.68 -14.39
CA SER A 51 -20.80 -3.81 -13.05
C SER A 51 -21.07 -2.56 -12.25
N TRP A 52 -21.53 -2.74 -11.02
CA TRP A 52 -21.69 -1.66 -10.03
C TRP A 52 -20.90 -1.99 -8.77
N ASP A 53 -19.63 -2.32 -8.94
CA ASP A 53 -18.67 -2.47 -7.85
C ASP A 53 -18.33 -1.10 -7.23
N ARG A 54 -17.52 -1.10 -6.16
CA ARG A 54 -17.17 0.14 -5.46
C ARG A 54 -16.43 1.11 -6.38
N ASP A 55 -15.56 0.61 -7.25
CA ASP A 55 -14.72 1.46 -8.09
C ASP A 55 -15.56 2.20 -9.14
N GLU A 56 -16.55 1.52 -9.74
CA GLU A 56 -17.51 2.17 -10.65
C GLU A 56 -18.38 3.21 -9.92
N ILE A 57 -18.82 2.92 -8.70
CA ILE A 57 -19.61 3.87 -7.89
C ILE A 57 -18.76 5.08 -7.47
N GLU A 58 -17.49 4.87 -7.10
CA GLU A 58 -16.52 5.95 -6.82
C GLU A 58 -16.28 6.82 -8.06
N ARG A 59 -16.19 6.21 -9.24
CA ARG A 59 -16.09 6.95 -10.51
C ARG A 59 -17.30 7.86 -10.70
N VAL A 60 -18.52 7.32 -10.62
CA VAL A 60 -19.75 8.13 -10.76
C VAL A 60 -19.79 9.24 -9.72
N ASN A 61 -19.40 8.96 -8.47
CA ASN A 61 -19.33 9.97 -7.41
C ASN A 61 -18.38 11.13 -7.74
N ARG A 62 -17.24 10.85 -8.40
CA ARG A 62 -16.27 11.86 -8.82
C ARG A 62 -16.78 12.74 -9.96
N ILE A 63 -17.45 12.16 -10.96
CA ILE A 63 -17.81 12.87 -12.20
C ILE A 63 -19.19 13.53 -12.18
N THR A 64 -20.09 13.06 -11.31
CA THR A 64 -21.46 13.57 -11.29
C THR A 64 -21.54 15.00 -10.76
N LYS A 65 -22.38 15.82 -11.40
CA LYS A 65 -22.74 17.17 -10.93
C LYS A 65 -24.06 17.18 -10.15
N ASP A 66 -24.78 16.07 -10.12
CA ASP A 66 -26.04 15.95 -9.38
C ASP A 66 -25.75 15.63 -7.91
N GLU A 67 -26.12 16.56 -7.03
CA GLU A 67 -25.90 16.45 -5.58
C GLU A 67 -26.65 15.27 -4.91
N ASN A 68 -27.80 14.87 -5.45
CA ASN A 68 -28.53 13.70 -4.93
C ASN A 68 -27.83 12.40 -5.34
N VAL A 69 -27.39 12.30 -6.60
CA VAL A 69 -26.58 11.16 -7.07
C VAL A 69 -25.27 11.08 -6.30
N LYS A 70 -24.64 12.22 -6.01
CA LYS A 70 -23.41 12.28 -5.21
C LYS A 70 -23.63 11.75 -3.79
N LYS A 71 -24.69 12.17 -3.10
CA LYS A 71 -25.05 11.64 -1.76
C LYS A 71 -25.40 10.16 -1.79
N LEU A 72 -26.12 9.70 -2.82
CA LEU A 72 -26.49 8.30 -3.00
C LEU A 72 -25.25 7.42 -3.19
N THR A 73 -24.38 7.78 -4.13
CA THR A 73 -23.13 7.05 -4.40
C THR A 73 -22.19 7.06 -3.19
N GLN A 74 -22.07 8.18 -2.48
CA GLN A 74 -21.33 8.22 -1.21
C GLN A 74 -21.90 7.24 -0.17
N SER A 75 -23.23 7.13 -0.07
CA SER A 75 -23.86 6.19 0.85
C SER A 75 -23.55 4.73 0.50
N PHE A 76 -23.44 4.40 -0.79
CA PHE A 76 -23.01 3.07 -1.24
C PHE A 76 -21.54 2.79 -0.94
N ILE A 77 -20.66 3.79 -1.11
CA ILE A 77 -19.23 3.70 -0.79
C ILE A 77 -19.06 3.44 0.72
N ASP A 78 -19.73 4.24 1.55
CA ASP A 78 -19.72 4.09 3.00
C ASP A 78 -20.27 2.73 3.44
N TYR A 79 -21.38 2.28 2.82
CA TYR A 79 -21.93 0.95 3.06
C TYR A 79 -20.92 -0.15 2.70
N SER A 80 -20.24 -0.04 1.56
CA SER A 80 -19.24 -1.02 1.13
C SER A 80 -18.09 -1.12 2.15
N PHE A 81 -17.57 0.01 2.62
CA PHE A 81 -16.54 0.02 3.66
C PHE A 81 -17.02 -0.57 4.98
N ALA A 82 -18.23 -0.20 5.42
CA ALA A 82 -18.83 -0.73 6.64
C ALA A 82 -19.07 -2.24 6.55
N ALA A 83 -19.56 -2.72 5.40
CA ALA A 83 -19.84 -4.13 5.19
C ALA A 83 -18.56 -4.98 5.23
N ILE A 84 -17.46 -4.50 4.62
CA ILE A 84 -16.15 -5.16 4.69
C ILE A 84 -15.69 -5.27 6.15
N VAL A 85 -15.73 -4.17 6.91
CA VAL A 85 -15.31 -4.15 8.31
C VAL A 85 -16.15 -5.10 9.16
N ARG A 86 -17.47 -5.03 9.02
CA ARG A 86 -18.39 -5.89 9.77
C ARG A 86 -18.23 -7.36 9.43
N ASN A 87 -18.21 -7.70 8.15
CA ASN A 87 -18.29 -9.09 7.70
C ASN A 87 -16.93 -9.78 7.69
N ASN A 88 -15.85 -9.07 7.35
CA ASN A 88 -14.54 -9.68 7.13
C ASN A 88 -13.59 -9.49 8.32
N PHE A 89 -13.65 -8.34 9.00
CA PHE A 89 -12.74 -8.03 10.10
C PHE A 89 -13.36 -8.36 11.45
N ILE A 90 -14.44 -7.67 11.84
CA ILE A 90 -15.05 -7.82 13.18
C ILE A 90 -15.48 -9.27 13.44
N ALA A 91 -16.19 -9.90 12.49
CA ALA A 91 -16.62 -11.29 12.63
C ALA A 91 -15.44 -12.25 12.81
N ALA A 92 -14.35 -12.04 12.07
CA ALA A 92 -13.17 -12.87 12.15
C ALA A 92 -12.41 -12.61 13.46
N PHE A 93 -12.27 -11.36 13.89
CA PHE A 93 -11.62 -11.02 15.17
C PHE A 93 -12.33 -11.69 16.34
N TYR A 94 -13.65 -11.60 16.43
CA TYR A 94 -14.39 -12.32 17.48
C TYR A 94 -14.22 -13.84 17.44
N THR A 95 -14.05 -14.42 16.25
CA THR A 95 -13.91 -15.87 16.10
C THR A 95 -12.53 -16.36 16.54
N PHE A 96 -11.50 -15.55 16.34
CA PHE A 96 -10.10 -15.94 16.49
C PHE A 96 -9.37 -15.23 17.64
N THR A 97 -10.09 -14.45 18.44
CA THR A 97 -9.58 -13.92 19.70
C THR A 97 -9.72 -14.97 20.81
N VAL A 98 -8.60 -15.27 21.47
CA VAL A 98 -8.52 -16.16 22.64
C VAL A 98 -7.77 -15.40 23.72
N GLU A 99 -8.35 -15.29 24.91
CA GLU A 99 -7.75 -14.58 26.06
C GLU A 99 -7.25 -13.17 25.67
N ASP A 100 -8.12 -12.39 25.04
CA ASP A 100 -7.86 -11.03 24.55
C ASP A 100 -6.72 -10.89 23.52
N ARG A 101 -6.18 -12.00 23.00
CA ARG A 101 -5.19 -12.01 21.91
C ARG A 101 -5.79 -12.56 20.63
N LEU A 102 -5.56 -11.86 19.52
CA LEU A 102 -5.99 -12.30 18.19
C LEU A 102 -4.93 -13.23 17.58
N TYR A 103 -5.35 -14.43 17.18
CA TYR A 103 -4.46 -15.41 16.56
C TYR A 103 -4.84 -15.62 15.10
N GLY A 104 -3.91 -15.36 14.19
CA GLY A 104 -4.03 -15.70 12.78
C GLY A 104 -2.95 -16.68 12.32
N GLN A 105 -3.18 -17.32 11.19
CA GLN A 105 -2.24 -18.26 10.60
C GLN A 105 -1.45 -17.57 9.50
N TYR A 106 -0.13 -17.71 9.54
CA TYR A 106 0.76 -17.34 8.45
C TYR A 106 1.23 -18.61 7.75
N LYS A 107 1.03 -18.67 6.43
CA LYS A 107 1.65 -19.66 5.56
C LYS A 107 2.85 -19.01 4.90
N LEU A 108 4.03 -19.43 5.35
CA LEU A 108 5.32 -19.04 4.76
C LEU A 108 5.39 -19.51 3.31
N LEU A 109 5.92 -18.67 2.42
CA LEU A 109 6.04 -18.97 0.98
C LEU A 109 4.71 -19.42 0.36
N GLY A 110 3.60 -18.82 0.79
CA GLY A 110 2.25 -19.23 0.38
C GLY A 110 1.85 -18.71 -0.99
N ALA A 111 2.35 -17.54 -1.39
CA ALA A 111 2.13 -16.97 -2.72
C ALA A 111 3.18 -17.47 -3.72
N LYS A 112 2.86 -17.47 -5.02
CA LYS A 112 3.82 -17.79 -6.09
C LYS A 112 5.08 -16.91 -6.06
N THR A 113 4.94 -15.68 -5.56
CA THR A 113 6.03 -14.72 -5.41
C THR A 113 6.88 -14.95 -4.15
N GLY A 114 6.62 -16.00 -3.37
CA GLY A 114 7.31 -16.24 -2.09
C GLY A 114 6.75 -15.43 -0.91
N ARG A 115 5.84 -14.48 -1.14
CA ARG A 115 5.18 -13.74 -0.06
C ARG A 115 4.42 -14.66 0.90
N PHE A 116 4.34 -14.22 2.15
CA PHE A 116 3.43 -14.81 3.12
C PHE A 116 1.99 -14.71 2.61
N THR A 117 1.19 -15.70 2.99
CA THR A 117 -0.27 -15.60 2.93
C THR A 117 -0.81 -15.81 4.32
N SER A 118 -1.98 -15.26 4.62
CA SER A 118 -2.57 -15.38 5.95
C SER A 118 -4.06 -15.66 5.88
N SER A 119 -4.53 -16.46 6.83
CA SER A 119 -5.92 -16.90 6.94
C SER A 119 -6.30 -17.12 8.40
N SER A 120 -7.61 -17.05 8.67
CA SER A 120 -8.20 -17.42 9.97
C SER A 120 -7.64 -16.65 11.19
N PRO A 121 -7.70 -15.29 11.24
CA PRO A 121 -8.08 -14.35 10.18
C PRO A 121 -6.86 -13.97 9.33
N ASN A 122 -7.08 -13.24 8.24
CA ASN A 122 -5.97 -12.71 7.45
C ASN A 122 -5.30 -11.55 8.22
N MET A 123 -4.07 -11.77 8.67
CA MET A 123 -3.25 -10.81 9.42
C MET A 123 -2.40 -9.91 8.52
N LEU A 124 -2.36 -10.17 7.20
CA LEU A 124 -1.63 -9.37 6.21
C LEU A 124 -2.49 -8.24 5.62
N ASN A 125 -3.71 -8.03 6.09
CA ASN A 125 -4.54 -6.94 5.62
C ASN A 125 -5.19 -6.17 6.76
N MET A 126 -5.36 -4.87 6.53
CA MET A 126 -6.14 -3.98 7.37
C MET A 126 -7.10 -3.20 6.49
N PRO A 127 -8.20 -2.65 7.05
CA PRO A 127 -9.09 -1.81 6.25
C PRO A 127 -8.30 -0.66 5.62
N SER A 128 -8.54 -0.43 4.32
CA SER A 128 -7.88 0.64 3.55
C SER A 128 -7.97 1.98 4.28
N THR A 129 -6.91 2.78 4.28
CA THR A 129 -6.87 4.13 4.89
C THR A 129 -7.94 5.08 4.35
N ARG A 130 -8.47 4.83 3.14
CA ARG A 130 -9.64 5.54 2.58
C ARG A 130 -10.95 5.25 3.35
N SER A 131 -11.02 4.14 4.06
CA SER A 131 -12.13 3.78 4.92
C SER A 131 -12.10 4.60 6.20
N ARG A 132 -13.20 5.28 6.53
CA ARG A 132 -13.38 5.92 7.84
C ARG A 132 -13.27 4.96 9.04
N PHE A 133 -13.34 3.66 8.79
CA PHE A 133 -13.24 2.61 9.81
C PHE A 133 -11.81 2.08 9.98
N ALA A 134 -10.85 2.47 9.15
CA ALA A 134 -9.46 2.00 9.27
C ALA A 134 -8.85 2.38 10.62
N LYS A 135 -8.94 3.65 11.01
CA LYS A 135 -8.41 4.14 12.29
C LYS A 135 -9.11 3.47 13.49
N PRO A 136 -10.46 3.41 13.57
CA PRO A 136 -11.15 2.67 14.63
C PRO A 136 -10.77 1.20 14.75
N VAL A 137 -10.60 0.48 13.62
CA VAL A 137 -10.19 -0.93 13.64
C VAL A 137 -8.76 -1.07 14.16
N LYS A 138 -7.83 -0.23 13.69
CA LYS A 138 -6.44 -0.22 14.18
C LYS A 138 -6.36 0.07 15.69
N ARG A 139 -7.25 0.91 16.25
CA ARG A 139 -7.32 1.17 17.70
C ARG A 139 -7.70 -0.05 18.55
N CYS A 140 -8.26 -1.10 17.95
CA CYS A 140 -8.59 -2.32 18.66
C CYS A 140 -7.36 -3.19 18.96
N PHE A 141 -6.23 -2.94 18.30
CA PHE A 141 -4.96 -3.62 18.54
C PHE A 141 -4.15 -2.80 19.54
N VAL A 142 -4.18 -3.21 20.80
CA VAL A 142 -3.61 -2.48 21.94
C VAL A 142 -2.44 -3.23 22.57
N ALA A 143 -1.48 -2.49 23.13
CA ALA A 143 -0.41 -3.06 23.93
C ALA A 143 -0.97 -3.57 25.29
N PRO A 144 -0.47 -4.68 25.83
CA PRO A 144 -0.71 -5.05 27.23
C PRO A 144 -0.18 -4.00 28.21
N GLU A 145 -0.62 -4.08 29.48
CA GLU A 145 -0.11 -3.23 30.55
C GLU A 145 1.41 -3.35 30.71
N GLY A 146 2.11 -2.22 30.84
CA GLY A 146 3.57 -2.15 30.94
C GLY A 146 4.31 -2.45 29.62
N LYS A 147 3.59 -2.59 28.50
CA LYS A 147 4.13 -2.79 27.17
C LYS A 147 3.75 -1.64 26.24
N ILE A 148 4.51 -1.51 25.16
CA ILE A 148 4.23 -0.63 24.03
C ILE A 148 4.36 -1.41 22.72
N ILE A 149 3.64 -0.99 21.69
CA ILE A 149 3.83 -1.52 20.35
C ILE A 149 4.93 -0.73 19.68
N LEU A 150 5.94 -1.42 19.14
CA LEU A 150 6.91 -0.85 18.22
C LEU A 150 6.66 -1.44 16.83
N ALA A 151 6.49 -0.60 15.84
CA ALA A 151 6.35 -1.01 14.44
C ALA A 151 7.49 -0.42 13.61
N ALA A 152 7.95 -1.15 12.61
CA ALA A 152 8.85 -0.60 11.59
C ALA A 152 8.43 -1.08 10.21
N ASP A 153 8.66 -0.24 9.20
CA ASP A 153 8.30 -0.50 7.81
C ASP A 153 9.48 -0.20 6.90
N TYR A 154 9.68 -1.02 5.86
CA TYR A 154 10.66 -0.68 4.83
C TYR A 154 10.15 0.51 4.01
N SER A 155 10.96 1.57 3.95
CA SER A 155 10.63 2.79 3.19
C SER A 155 10.64 2.51 1.70
N ALA A 156 9.45 2.41 1.10
CA ALA A 156 9.24 2.22 -0.34
C ALA A 156 9.99 1.00 -0.93
N LEU A 157 9.89 -0.15 -0.25
CA LEU A 157 10.67 -1.36 -0.59
C LEU A 157 10.58 -1.75 -2.07
N GLU A 158 9.37 -1.89 -2.62
CA GLU A 158 9.18 -2.29 -4.03
C GLU A 158 9.83 -1.28 -5.00
N ASP A 159 9.76 0.02 -4.69
CA ASP A 159 10.33 1.07 -5.54
C ASP A 159 11.87 1.09 -5.48
N ARG A 160 12.48 0.84 -4.31
CA ARG A 160 13.94 0.68 -4.18
C ARG A 160 14.44 -0.58 -4.88
N VAL A 161 13.69 -1.67 -4.76
CA VAL A 161 13.99 -2.94 -5.42
C VAL A 161 13.96 -2.79 -6.94
N ILE A 162 12.90 -2.20 -7.52
CA ILE A 162 12.86 -2.00 -8.97
C ILE A 162 13.94 -1.04 -9.44
N ALA A 163 14.31 -0.02 -8.64
CA ALA A 163 15.45 0.85 -8.95
C ALA A 163 16.75 0.03 -9.10
N CYS A 164 17.04 -0.86 -8.15
CA CYS A 164 18.23 -1.72 -8.20
C CYS A 164 18.18 -2.72 -9.37
N LEU A 165 17.04 -3.38 -9.59
CA LEU A 165 16.89 -4.41 -10.63
C LEU A 165 16.96 -3.81 -12.04
N SER A 166 16.28 -2.70 -12.26
CA SER A 166 16.23 -2.04 -13.59
C SER A 166 17.41 -1.13 -13.87
N ARG A 167 18.10 -0.65 -12.81
CA ARG A 167 19.12 0.39 -12.89
C ARG A 167 18.65 1.66 -13.63
N ASP A 168 17.34 1.89 -13.68
CA ASP A 168 16.77 3.05 -14.35
C ASP A 168 17.25 4.34 -13.69
N VAL A 169 17.81 5.26 -14.49
CA VAL A 169 18.47 6.47 -13.99
C VAL A 169 17.49 7.36 -13.22
N ASN A 170 16.28 7.55 -13.74
CA ASN A 170 15.29 8.43 -13.13
C ASN A 170 14.74 7.81 -11.85
N LYS A 171 14.45 6.50 -11.86
CA LYS A 171 14.01 5.75 -10.67
C LYS A 171 15.08 5.75 -9.59
N CYS A 172 16.36 5.53 -9.93
CA CYS A 172 17.47 5.62 -8.99
C CYS A 172 17.63 7.02 -8.40
N ASN A 173 17.49 8.06 -9.23
CA ASN A 173 17.63 9.45 -8.79
C ASN A 173 16.57 9.90 -7.77
N ILE A 174 15.41 9.24 -7.70
CA ILE A 174 14.44 9.46 -6.61
C ILE A 174 15.12 9.29 -5.25
N PHE A 175 15.95 8.26 -5.11
CA PHE A 175 16.62 7.94 -3.85
C PHE A 175 18.00 8.60 -3.75
N LEU A 176 18.83 8.49 -4.80
CA LEU A 176 20.20 9.01 -4.77
C LEU A 176 20.28 10.54 -4.66
N LYS A 177 19.26 11.24 -5.19
CA LYS A 177 19.19 12.70 -5.19
C LYS A 177 18.02 13.25 -4.36
N GLY A 178 17.26 12.39 -3.69
CA GLY A 178 16.10 12.79 -2.87
C GLY A 178 14.99 13.49 -3.66
N LEU A 179 14.75 13.09 -4.92
CA LEU A 179 13.69 13.70 -5.73
C LEU A 179 12.30 13.30 -5.23
N ASP A 180 11.34 14.22 -5.30
CA ASP A 180 9.93 13.89 -5.06
C ASP A 180 9.40 13.07 -6.24
N GLY A 181 9.17 11.77 -6.00
CA GLY A 181 8.70 10.86 -7.04
C GLY A 181 7.38 11.28 -7.69
N HIS A 182 6.48 11.94 -6.95
CA HIS A 182 5.22 12.42 -7.52
C HIS A 182 5.44 13.60 -8.48
N SER A 183 6.33 14.54 -8.14
CA SER A 183 6.75 15.63 -9.02
C SER A 183 7.45 15.11 -10.27
N LEU A 184 8.37 14.17 -10.11
CA LEU A 184 9.07 13.54 -11.24
C LEU A 184 8.09 12.82 -12.19
N ASN A 185 7.13 12.08 -11.64
CA ASN A 185 6.12 11.39 -12.45
C ASN A 185 5.19 12.36 -13.16
N ALA A 186 4.76 13.42 -12.47
CA ALA A 186 3.94 14.46 -13.08
C ALA A 186 4.66 15.14 -14.25
N LEU A 187 5.97 15.39 -14.14
CA LEU A 187 6.80 15.89 -15.23
C LEU A 187 6.81 14.95 -16.44
N GLY A 188 6.85 13.63 -16.20
CA GLY A 188 6.76 12.63 -17.27
C GLY A 188 5.40 12.59 -17.96
N TYR A 189 4.30 12.75 -17.22
CA TYR A 189 2.95 12.59 -17.78
C TYR A 189 2.34 13.87 -18.34
N PHE A 190 2.65 15.01 -17.73
CA PHE A 190 1.98 16.29 -17.97
C PHE A 190 3.01 17.38 -18.29
N ASN A 191 3.99 17.04 -19.14
CA ASN A 191 5.09 17.93 -19.50
C ASN A 191 4.59 19.27 -20.05
N ASP A 192 3.59 19.24 -20.94
CA ASP A 192 3.01 20.45 -21.53
C ASP A 192 2.32 21.33 -20.47
N GLU A 193 1.56 20.75 -19.55
CA GLU A 193 0.93 21.51 -18.44
C GLU A 193 1.99 22.14 -17.51
N ILE A 194 3.13 21.47 -17.33
CA ILE A 194 4.25 21.99 -16.51
C ILE A 194 5.04 23.07 -17.26
N ALA A 195 5.16 22.96 -18.59
CA ALA A 195 5.82 23.97 -19.42
C ALA A 195 5.09 25.33 -19.40
N GLU A 196 3.79 25.35 -19.08
CA GLU A 196 3.03 26.59 -18.88
C GLU A 196 3.38 27.33 -17.59
N ILE A 197 3.96 26.64 -16.60
CA ILE A 197 4.26 27.20 -15.26
C ILE A 197 5.75 27.36 -14.97
N MET A 198 6.62 26.68 -15.71
CA MET A 198 8.07 26.81 -15.60
C MET A 198 8.80 26.46 -16.90
N ASP A 199 9.99 27.02 -17.10
CA ASP A 199 10.87 26.65 -18.22
C ASP A 199 11.47 25.26 -17.99
N ILE A 200 11.26 24.36 -18.96
CA ILE A 200 11.78 22.98 -18.92
C ILE A 200 13.16 22.94 -19.57
N THR A 201 14.15 22.47 -18.82
CA THR A 201 15.55 22.41 -19.24
C THR A 201 15.88 21.18 -20.07
N GLY A 202 15.08 20.12 -19.95
CA GLY A 202 15.30 18.81 -20.59
C GLY A 202 16.09 17.83 -19.71
N ASP A 203 16.58 18.27 -18.54
CA ASP A 203 17.13 17.39 -17.52
C ASP A 203 16.04 17.09 -16.47
N MET A 204 15.56 15.85 -16.46
CA MET A 204 14.50 15.41 -15.53
C MET A 204 14.81 15.66 -14.06
N THR A 205 16.08 15.54 -13.65
CA THR A 205 16.47 15.80 -12.26
C THR A 205 16.26 17.27 -11.92
N VAL A 206 16.75 18.16 -12.79
CA VAL A 206 16.66 19.61 -12.60
C VAL A 206 15.21 20.04 -12.63
N ASP A 207 14.47 19.60 -13.65
CA ASP A 207 13.09 19.99 -13.89
C ASP A 207 12.17 19.49 -12.76
N ALA A 208 12.37 18.25 -12.27
CA ALA A 208 11.59 17.73 -11.14
C ALA A 208 11.89 18.48 -9.83
N THR A 209 13.14 18.88 -9.61
CA THR A 209 13.55 19.67 -8.43
C THR A 209 12.90 21.06 -8.46
N MET A 210 12.94 21.73 -9.60
CA MET A 210 12.29 23.02 -9.80
C MET A 210 10.78 22.92 -9.63
N PHE A 211 10.13 21.93 -10.24
CA PHE A 211 8.69 21.71 -10.10
C PHE A 211 8.30 21.44 -8.64
N LYS A 212 9.09 20.65 -7.91
CA LYS A 212 8.86 20.42 -6.48
C LYS A 212 8.99 21.71 -5.66
N SER A 213 9.94 22.59 -5.95
CA SER A 213 10.04 23.89 -5.28
C SER A 213 8.77 24.73 -5.45
N ILE A 214 8.20 24.74 -6.66
CA ILE A 214 6.94 25.46 -6.95
C ILE A 214 5.76 24.87 -6.17
N VAL A 215 5.72 23.54 -6.02
CA VAL A 215 4.72 22.85 -5.17
C VAL A 215 4.88 23.24 -3.70
N ASP A 216 6.12 23.30 -3.19
CA ASP A 216 6.42 23.65 -1.80
C ASP A 216 6.07 25.11 -1.46
N ASP A 217 6.18 26.00 -2.46
CA ASP A 217 5.70 27.38 -2.40
C ASP A 217 4.15 27.49 -2.43
N LYS A 218 3.45 26.35 -2.35
CA LYS A 218 1.98 26.22 -2.30
C LYS A 218 1.30 26.77 -3.55
N ASN A 219 1.93 26.66 -4.71
CA ASN A 219 1.27 26.97 -5.97
C ASN A 219 0.12 25.97 -6.23
N PRO A 220 -1.13 26.44 -6.34
CA PRO A 220 -2.30 25.55 -6.45
C PRO A 220 -2.36 24.79 -7.78
N ILE A 221 -1.80 25.34 -8.85
CA ILE A 221 -1.76 24.70 -10.17
C ILE A 221 -0.74 23.55 -10.14
N ALA A 222 0.46 23.82 -9.65
CA ALA A 222 1.52 22.82 -9.52
C ALA A 222 1.10 21.66 -8.60
N ASP A 223 0.50 21.95 -7.44
CA ASP A 223 -0.02 20.89 -6.56
C ASP A 223 -1.12 20.08 -7.25
N ALA A 224 -2.06 20.71 -7.95
CA ALA A 224 -3.10 20.00 -8.69
C ALA A 224 -2.53 19.03 -9.75
N ILE A 225 -1.53 19.47 -10.52
CA ILE A 225 -0.82 18.62 -11.50
C ILE A 225 -0.11 17.46 -10.79
N ARG A 226 0.61 17.72 -9.68
CA ARG A 226 1.28 16.68 -8.89
C ARG A 226 0.28 15.65 -8.34
N GLN A 227 -0.88 16.07 -7.85
CA GLN A 227 -1.90 15.15 -7.33
C GLN A 227 -2.53 14.31 -8.47
N LYS A 228 -2.73 14.90 -9.66
CA LYS A 228 -3.30 14.23 -10.84
C LYS A 228 -2.48 13.00 -11.26
N GLY A 229 -1.16 13.02 -11.06
CA GLY A 229 -0.25 11.92 -11.44
C GLY A 229 -0.23 10.70 -10.49
N LYS A 230 -0.80 10.80 -9.28
CA LYS A 230 -0.72 9.72 -8.27
C LYS A 230 -1.46 8.44 -8.70
N PRO A 231 -2.74 8.50 -9.14
CA PRO A 231 -3.45 7.28 -9.55
C PRO A 231 -2.79 6.62 -10.76
N VAL A 232 -2.33 7.44 -11.71
CA VAL A 232 -1.64 7.02 -12.94
C VAL A 232 -0.39 6.21 -12.62
N THR A 233 0.48 6.75 -11.76
CA THR A 233 1.71 6.07 -11.33
C THR A 233 1.38 4.71 -10.73
N PHE A 234 0.42 4.66 -9.81
CA PHE A 234 0.03 3.41 -9.18
C PHE A 234 -0.49 2.40 -10.21
N GLY A 235 -1.33 2.83 -11.16
CA GLY A 235 -1.79 1.99 -12.26
C GLY A 235 -0.63 1.43 -13.09
N LEU A 236 0.26 2.30 -13.57
CA LEU A 236 1.37 1.98 -14.47
C LEU A 236 2.43 1.09 -13.83
N SER A 237 2.81 1.35 -12.57
CA SER A 237 3.75 0.49 -11.83
C SER A 237 3.26 -0.95 -11.71
N TYR A 238 1.94 -1.18 -11.74
CA TYR A 238 1.33 -2.51 -11.74
C TYR A 238 0.85 -2.97 -13.13
N GLY A 239 1.31 -2.34 -14.21
CA GLY A 239 1.04 -2.73 -15.59
C GLY A 239 -0.38 -2.45 -16.06
N ALA A 240 -0.94 -1.28 -15.71
CA ALA A 240 -2.14 -0.76 -16.34
C ALA A 240 -1.86 -0.33 -17.79
N TYR A 241 -2.79 -0.64 -18.69
CA TYR A 241 -2.74 -0.22 -20.10
C TYR A 241 -3.63 1.02 -20.33
N PRO A 242 -3.45 1.74 -21.46
CA PRO A 242 -4.12 3.02 -21.76
C PRO A 242 -5.64 3.04 -21.53
N PRO A 243 -6.44 2.00 -21.91
CA PRO A 243 -7.88 2.04 -21.65
C PRO A 243 -8.25 2.15 -20.16
N LYS A 244 -7.44 1.55 -19.27
CA LYS A 244 -7.65 1.63 -17.82
C LYS A 244 -7.26 3.03 -17.31
N ILE A 245 -6.16 3.59 -17.80
CA ILE A 245 -5.68 4.93 -17.44
C ILE A 245 -6.68 6.01 -17.88
N ALA A 246 -7.16 5.90 -19.13
CA ALA A 246 -8.19 6.78 -19.68
C ALA A 246 -9.42 6.85 -18.78
N LYS A 247 -9.90 5.67 -18.32
CA LYS A 247 -11.03 5.56 -17.42
C LYS A 247 -10.75 6.17 -16.03
N GLU A 248 -9.56 5.93 -15.47
CA GLU A 248 -9.21 6.44 -14.14
C GLU A 248 -9.14 7.97 -14.10
N LEU A 249 -8.63 8.58 -15.17
CA LEU A 249 -8.49 10.03 -15.30
C LEU A 249 -9.70 10.75 -15.94
N GLY A 250 -10.58 10.00 -16.61
CA GLY A 250 -11.67 10.61 -17.39
C GLY A 250 -11.18 11.35 -18.64
N ILE A 251 -10.13 10.84 -19.28
CA ILE A 251 -9.50 11.40 -20.49
C ILE A 251 -9.72 10.47 -21.69
N SER A 252 -9.34 10.91 -22.89
CA SER A 252 -9.39 10.08 -24.09
C SER A 252 -8.35 8.95 -24.04
N VAL A 253 -8.60 7.88 -24.81
CA VAL A 253 -7.63 6.77 -24.95
C VAL A 253 -6.34 7.24 -25.62
N GLY A 254 -6.41 8.26 -26.49
CA GLY A 254 -5.22 8.86 -27.10
C GLY A 254 -4.32 9.54 -26.07
N GLU A 255 -4.88 10.43 -25.24
CA GLU A 255 -4.12 11.08 -24.15
C GLU A 255 -3.58 10.04 -23.16
N ALA A 256 -4.34 8.98 -22.87
CA ALA A 256 -3.86 7.90 -22.01
C ALA A 256 -2.74 7.07 -22.65
N GLN A 257 -2.71 6.97 -23.99
CA GLN A 257 -1.61 6.32 -24.72
C GLN A 257 -0.34 7.16 -24.62
N GLU A 258 -0.44 8.48 -24.76
CA GLU A 258 0.72 9.38 -24.59
C GLU A 258 1.31 9.27 -23.17
N ILE A 259 0.46 9.24 -22.14
CA ILE A 259 0.91 9.02 -20.75
C ILE A 259 1.64 7.67 -20.60
N PHE A 260 1.09 6.61 -21.19
CA PHE A 260 1.66 5.28 -21.15
C PHE A 260 3.03 5.24 -21.87
N ASP A 261 3.11 5.86 -23.04
CA ASP A 261 4.33 5.93 -23.84
C ASP A 261 5.40 6.76 -23.12
N ASN A 262 5.03 7.90 -22.53
CA ASN A 262 5.96 8.72 -21.75
C ASN A 262 6.48 7.95 -20.52
N TYR A 263 5.64 7.18 -19.84
CA TYR A 263 6.08 6.36 -18.71
C TYR A 263 7.15 5.35 -19.14
N HIS A 264 6.92 4.63 -20.24
CA HIS A 264 7.81 3.57 -20.70
C HIS A 264 9.05 4.05 -21.45
N ASN A 265 8.96 5.16 -22.19
CA ASN A 265 10.01 5.58 -23.11
C ASN A 265 10.83 6.77 -22.60
N VAL A 266 10.26 7.57 -21.69
CA VAL A 266 10.85 8.85 -21.27
C VAL A 266 11.15 8.83 -19.77
N LEU A 267 10.15 8.48 -18.95
CA LEU A 267 10.26 8.52 -17.51
C LEU A 267 11.06 7.33 -16.96
N TYR A 268 10.72 6.10 -17.33
CA TYR A 268 11.37 4.89 -16.80
C TYR A 268 11.76 3.88 -17.91
N PRO A 269 12.58 4.28 -18.89
CA PRO A 269 13.05 3.38 -19.95
C PRO A 269 13.76 2.14 -19.42
N GLY A 270 14.59 2.26 -18.38
CA GLY A 270 15.32 1.12 -17.81
C GLY A 270 14.41 0.09 -17.15
N ILE A 271 13.24 0.50 -16.63
CA ILE A 271 12.23 -0.44 -16.12
C ILE A 271 11.60 -1.22 -17.28
N THR A 272 11.34 -0.55 -18.40
CA THR A 272 10.83 -1.20 -19.62
C THR A 272 11.86 -2.18 -20.18
N GLU A 273 13.11 -1.76 -20.32
CA GLU A 273 14.23 -2.60 -20.77
C GLU A 273 14.39 -3.82 -19.86
N TYR A 274 14.39 -3.66 -18.54
CA TYR A 274 14.43 -4.78 -17.60
C TYR A 274 13.28 -5.78 -17.79
N ARG A 275 12.06 -5.27 -18.04
CA ARG A 275 10.90 -6.13 -18.29
C ARG A 275 11.04 -6.92 -19.60
N GLU A 276 11.42 -6.27 -20.69
CA GLU A 276 11.46 -6.88 -22.01
C GLU A 276 12.74 -7.71 -22.23
N ASP A 277 13.89 -7.12 -21.95
CA ASP A 277 15.20 -7.67 -22.33
C ASP A 277 15.77 -8.66 -21.30
N TYR A 278 15.27 -8.61 -20.06
CA TYR A 278 15.61 -9.59 -19.03
C TYR A 278 14.43 -10.49 -18.69
N VAL A 279 13.35 -9.95 -18.12
CA VAL A 279 12.26 -10.80 -17.59
C VAL A 279 11.58 -11.63 -18.68
N LEU A 280 11.14 -11.00 -19.78
CA LEU A 280 10.47 -11.69 -20.87
C LEU A 280 11.44 -12.60 -21.62
N ALA A 281 12.62 -12.09 -21.98
CA ALA A 281 13.64 -12.84 -22.69
C ALA A 281 14.05 -14.13 -21.96
N THR A 282 14.39 -14.04 -20.67
CA THR A 282 14.75 -15.21 -19.85
C THR A 282 13.58 -16.19 -19.74
N ALA A 283 12.36 -15.72 -19.52
CA ALA A 283 11.20 -16.60 -19.42
C ALA A 283 10.86 -17.32 -20.73
N LEU A 284 11.10 -16.69 -21.90
CA LEU A 284 10.94 -17.32 -23.21
C LEU A 284 12.04 -18.37 -23.50
N GLU A 285 13.28 -18.09 -23.09
CA GLU A 285 14.42 -18.99 -23.32
C GLU A 285 14.41 -20.20 -22.37
N GLU A 286 14.18 -19.97 -21.08
CA GLU A 286 14.33 -21.00 -20.04
C GLU A 286 12.99 -21.64 -19.64
N GLY A 287 11.86 -21.01 -19.99
CA GLY A 287 10.52 -21.40 -19.49
C GLY A 287 10.28 -21.00 -18.03
N GLU A 288 11.18 -20.19 -17.46
CA GLU A 288 11.15 -19.74 -16.07
C GLU A 288 11.88 -18.41 -15.86
N ILE A 289 11.60 -17.75 -14.74
CA ILE A 289 12.30 -16.53 -14.32
C ILE A 289 12.85 -16.70 -12.90
N HIS A 290 14.09 -16.28 -12.71
CA HIS A 290 14.75 -16.23 -11.41
C HIS A 290 14.27 -15.00 -10.61
N LEU A 291 13.97 -15.21 -9.34
CA LEU A 291 13.73 -14.18 -8.35
C LEU A 291 14.98 -14.05 -7.46
N GLY A 292 14.89 -13.24 -6.39
CA GLY A 292 15.96 -13.19 -5.41
C GLY A 292 16.20 -14.54 -4.71
N LEU A 293 17.40 -14.71 -4.15
CA LEU A 293 17.79 -15.87 -3.32
C LEU A 293 17.57 -17.25 -3.98
N GLY A 294 17.58 -17.32 -5.32
CA GLY A 294 17.45 -18.56 -6.08
C GLY A 294 16.01 -19.11 -6.20
N PHE A 295 14.99 -18.29 -5.91
CA PHE A 295 13.60 -18.66 -6.17
C PHE A 295 13.29 -18.57 -7.66
N ILE A 296 12.37 -19.40 -8.14
CA ILE A 296 12.04 -19.51 -9.57
C ILE A 296 10.52 -19.55 -9.77
N ILE A 297 10.02 -18.86 -10.79
CA ILE A 297 8.65 -19.01 -11.29
C ILE A 297 8.69 -19.54 -12.72
N LYS A 298 7.99 -20.65 -12.95
CA LYS A 298 7.81 -21.24 -14.28
C LYS A 298 6.63 -20.62 -15.02
N SER A 299 6.75 -20.49 -16.33
CA SER A 299 5.69 -20.02 -17.22
C SER A 299 5.67 -20.82 -18.51
N ASP A 300 4.50 -21.31 -18.88
CA ASP A 300 4.22 -21.96 -20.17
C ASP A 300 3.79 -20.95 -21.26
N ASP A 301 3.44 -19.73 -20.86
CA ASP A 301 3.08 -18.62 -21.76
C ASP A 301 3.65 -17.29 -21.23
N PRO A 302 4.97 -17.06 -21.36
CA PRO A 302 5.64 -15.86 -20.84
C PRO A 302 5.05 -14.54 -21.30
N GLU A 303 4.61 -14.43 -22.56
CA GLU A 303 4.05 -13.20 -23.11
C GLU A 303 2.74 -12.82 -22.41
N SER A 304 1.81 -13.77 -22.24
CA SER A 304 0.55 -13.47 -21.53
C SER A 304 0.76 -13.28 -20.03
N HIS A 305 1.83 -13.86 -19.48
CA HIS A 305 2.17 -13.77 -18.07
C HIS A 305 3.17 -12.65 -17.73
N ILE A 306 3.65 -11.85 -18.69
CA ILE A 306 4.77 -10.91 -18.49
C ILE A 306 4.56 -9.97 -17.30
N ARG A 307 3.35 -9.43 -17.16
CA ARG A 307 3.00 -8.56 -16.01
C ARG A 307 3.13 -9.29 -14.68
N THR A 308 2.73 -10.56 -14.62
CA THR A 308 2.83 -11.37 -13.41
C THR A 308 4.29 -11.71 -13.10
N LEU A 309 5.08 -12.06 -14.12
CA LEU A 309 6.49 -12.39 -13.99
C LEU A 309 7.30 -11.17 -13.54
N ALA A 310 7.12 -10.01 -14.18
CA ALA A 310 7.81 -8.78 -13.82
C ALA A 310 7.44 -8.30 -12.41
N ASN A 311 6.15 -8.32 -12.04
CA ASN A 311 5.75 -7.96 -10.69
C ASN A 311 6.35 -8.91 -9.64
N ALA A 312 6.53 -10.19 -9.98
CA ALA A 312 7.08 -11.16 -9.05
C ALA A 312 8.54 -10.87 -8.67
N THR A 313 9.36 -10.38 -9.62
CA THR A 313 10.78 -10.07 -9.33
C THR A 313 10.93 -8.97 -8.28
N CYS A 314 10.01 -8.00 -8.25
CA CYS A 314 9.96 -6.99 -7.20
C CYS A 314 9.31 -7.49 -5.92
N GLN A 315 8.11 -8.08 -6.04
CA GLN A 315 7.29 -8.47 -4.89
C GLN A 315 7.94 -9.55 -4.01
N PHE A 316 8.82 -10.36 -4.59
CA PHE A 316 9.59 -11.37 -3.89
C PHE A 316 10.36 -10.80 -2.70
N TRP A 317 10.91 -9.59 -2.84
CA TRP A 317 11.79 -8.99 -1.84
C TRP A 317 11.10 -8.60 -0.54
N SER A 318 9.78 -8.72 -0.43
CA SER A 318 9.11 -8.75 0.89
C SER A 318 9.56 -9.92 1.78
N ILE A 319 10.33 -10.88 1.24
CA ILE A 319 11.01 -11.91 2.04
C ILE A 319 12.01 -11.31 3.05
N LEU A 320 12.50 -10.09 2.82
CA LEU A 320 13.38 -9.39 3.78
C LEU A 320 12.74 -9.27 5.15
N THR A 321 11.41 -9.08 5.23
CA THR A 321 10.67 -9.11 6.49
C THR A 321 10.88 -10.41 7.27
N ALA A 322 10.85 -11.55 6.58
CA ALA A 322 11.07 -12.86 7.20
C ALA A 322 12.49 -12.99 7.74
N LEU A 323 13.48 -12.53 6.96
CA LEU A 323 14.89 -12.55 7.34
C LEU A 323 15.15 -11.63 8.53
N THR A 324 14.56 -10.43 8.53
CA THR A 324 14.63 -9.48 9.63
C THR A 324 14.01 -10.04 10.90
N ILE A 325 12.82 -10.64 10.84
CA ILE A 325 12.20 -11.31 12.00
C ILE A 325 13.11 -12.41 12.55
N ASN A 326 13.68 -13.25 11.68
CA ASN A 326 14.58 -14.32 12.10
C ASN A 326 15.83 -13.76 12.79
N LYS A 327 16.47 -12.72 12.20
CA LYS A 327 17.64 -12.08 12.78
C LYS A 327 17.32 -11.39 14.11
N MET A 328 16.17 -10.75 14.21
CA MET A 328 15.73 -10.11 15.46
C MET A 328 15.49 -11.13 16.57
N HIS A 329 14.92 -12.31 16.30
CA HIS A 329 14.82 -13.37 17.31
C HIS A 329 16.19 -13.76 17.85
N ILE A 330 17.19 -13.96 16.98
CA ILE A 330 18.57 -14.28 17.42
C ILE A 330 19.13 -13.16 18.32
N LEU A 331 18.98 -11.90 17.91
CA LEU A 331 19.50 -10.76 18.67
C LEU A 331 18.79 -10.60 20.02
N ILE A 332 17.48 -10.89 20.08
CA ILE A 332 16.69 -10.82 21.32
C ILE A 332 17.17 -11.89 22.31
N ASP A 333 17.36 -13.12 21.83
CA ASP A 333 17.87 -14.24 22.64
C ASP A 333 19.30 -13.96 23.15
N GLU A 334 20.18 -13.46 22.27
CA GLU A 334 21.57 -13.10 22.65
C GLU A 334 21.65 -11.97 23.67
N ALA A 335 20.69 -11.04 23.65
CA ALA A 335 20.61 -9.93 24.58
C ALA A 335 19.91 -10.27 25.92
N GLY A 336 19.24 -11.43 26.02
CA GLY A 336 18.45 -11.80 27.19
C GLY A 336 17.15 -11.00 27.33
N TYR A 337 16.53 -10.62 26.21
CA TYR A 337 15.31 -9.80 26.16
C TYR A 337 14.04 -10.57 25.75
N GLU A 338 14.03 -11.90 25.88
CA GLU A 338 12.93 -12.77 25.44
C GLU A 338 11.59 -12.47 26.14
N ASP A 339 11.65 -11.99 27.39
CA ASP A 339 10.48 -11.56 28.16
C ASP A 339 10.08 -10.10 27.87
N ASP A 340 10.99 -9.33 27.31
CA ASP A 340 10.84 -7.90 27.07
C ASP A 340 10.36 -7.57 25.66
N VAL A 341 10.82 -8.31 24.65
CA VAL A 341 10.62 -8.02 23.22
C VAL A 341 10.04 -9.25 22.53
N LYS A 342 8.84 -9.11 21.95
CA LYS A 342 8.18 -10.18 21.20
C LYS A 342 7.72 -9.69 19.85
N VAL A 343 8.09 -10.39 18.77
CA VAL A 343 7.48 -10.17 17.45
C VAL A 343 6.03 -10.66 17.51
N ILE A 344 5.06 -9.79 17.23
CA ILE A 344 3.63 -10.11 17.38
C ILE A 344 2.88 -10.20 16.05
N SER A 345 3.34 -9.51 15.00
CA SER A 345 2.67 -9.50 13.70
C SER A 345 3.60 -8.99 12.60
N THR A 346 3.21 -9.25 11.36
CA THR A 346 3.80 -8.64 10.17
C THR A 346 2.74 -8.41 9.10
N ILE A 347 2.87 -7.30 8.38
CA ILE A 347 2.04 -6.95 7.23
C ILE A 347 2.99 -6.62 6.08
N TYR A 348 3.27 -7.59 5.22
CA TYR A 348 4.19 -7.46 4.10
C TYR A 348 5.58 -6.96 4.52
N ASP A 349 5.90 -5.69 4.26
CA ASP A 349 7.13 -4.99 4.58
C ASP A 349 7.18 -4.39 6.00
N SER A 350 6.07 -4.45 6.74
CA SER A 350 6.03 -3.96 8.12
C SER A 350 6.12 -5.09 9.16
N ILE A 351 6.81 -4.80 10.27
CA ILE A 351 7.01 -5.71 11.41
C ILE A 351 6.50 -5.03 12.69
N TYR A 352 5.80 -5.78 13.54
CA TYR A 352 5.24 -5.29 14.80
C TYR A 352 5.79 -6.10 15.97
N PHE A 353 6.17 -5.38 17.02
CA PHE A 353 6.71 -5.89 18.26
C PHE A 353 5.85 -5.43 19.44
N GLU A 354 5.72 -6.30 20.44
CA GLU A 354 5.34 -5.94 21.81
C GLU A 354 6.65 -5.78 22.59
N VAL A 355 6.88 -4.58 23.14
CA VAL A 355 8.14 -4.20 23.80
C VAL A 355 7.82 -3.70 25.21
N THR A 356 8.62 -4.07 26.21
CA THR A 356 8.51 -3.47 27.55
C THR A 356 8.61 -1.96 27.45
N GLU A 357 7.72 -1.25 28.13
CA GLU A 357 7.67 0.22 28.15
C GLU A 357 8.85 0.80 28.95
N ASN A 358 10.05 0.65 28.40
CA ASN A 358 11.31 1.09 28.96
C ASN A 358 12.14 1.73 27.84
N PRO A 359 12.49 3.02 27.96
CA PRO A 359 13.28 3.72 26.95
C PRO A 359 14.58 3.03 26.52
N VAL A 360 15.25 2.29 27.42
CA VAL A 360 16.50 1.57 27.11
C VAL A 360 16.22 0.36 26.22
N ILE A 361 15.14 -0.38 26.48
CA ILE A 361 14.76 -1.55 25.68
C ILE A 361 14.24 -1.10 24.32
N ILE A 362 13.38 -0.08 24.29
CA ILE A 362 12.87 0.51 23.05
C ILE A 362 14.04 1.01 22.18
N LYS A 363 15.02 1.68 22.79
CA LYS A 363 16.24 2.09 22.09
C LYS A 363 16.96 0.90 21.48
N TRP A 364 17.17 -0.15 22.26
CA TRP A 364 17.85 -1.35 21.77
C TRP A 364 17.11 -1.97 20.58
N VAL A 365 15.78 -2.06 20.64
CA VAL A 365 14.98 -2.57 19.51
C VAL A 365 15.13 -1.66 18.30
N ASN A 366 14.97 -0.34 18.45
CA ASN A 366 15.12 0.61 17.34
C ASN A 366 16.51 0.53 16.70
N ASP A 367 17.57 0.54 17.51
CA ASP A 367 18.95 0.51 17.01
C ASP A 367 19.22 -0.75 16.19
N ASN A 368 18.85 -1.92 16.71
CA ASN A 368 19.15 -3.20 16.07
C ASN A 368 18.21 -3.50 14.89
N LEU A 369 16.92 -3.20 15.04
CA LEU A 369 15.92 -3.43 13.99
C LEU A 369 16.24 -2.60 12.74
N ILE A 370 16.55 -1.32 12.90
CA ILE A 370 16.88 -0.44 11.79
C ILE A 370 18.19 -0.84 11.12
N ASP A 371 19.21 -1.26 11.89
CA ASP A 371 20.47 -1.76 11.30
C ASP A 371 20.23 -3.01 10.46
N VAL A 372 19.42 -3.95 10.96
CA VAL A 372 19.07 -5.18 10.22
C VAL A 372 18.26 -4.84 8.96
N MET A 373 17.24 -3.98 9.08
CA MET A 373 16.40 -3.59 7.94
C MET A 373 17.18 -2.80 6.88
N SER A 374 18.18 -2.01 7.28
CA SER A 374 18.97 -1.18 6.35
C SER A 374 20.14 -1.94 5.71
N THR A 375 20.32 -3.23 6.03
CA THR A 375 21.38 -4.05 5.44
C THR A 375 21.12 -4.31 3.95
N ASP A 376 22.17 -4.20 3.14
CA ASP A 376 22.12 -4.53 1.71
C ASP A 376 21.83 -6.03 1.50
N PHE A 377 20.99 -6.31 0.52
CA PHE A 377 20.39 -7.62 0.26
C PHE A 377 20.54 -8.10 -1.18
N MET A 378 21.11 -7.25 -2.05
CA MET A 378 21.50 -7.59 -3.42
C MET A 378 23.00 -7.41 -3.61
N GLU A 379 23.58 -8.20 -4.51
CA GLU A 379 24.92 -7.91 -5.03
C GLU A 379 24.86 -6.62 -5.88
N ASP A 380 25.87 -5.77 -5.74
CA ASP A 380 25.95 -4.46 -6.41
C ASP A 380 24.72 -3.56 -6.19
N GLN A 381 24.13 -3.60 -4.99
CA GLN A 381 22.98 -2.79 -4.62
C GLN A 381 23.30 -1.29 -4.74
N ILE A 382 22.49 -0.58 -5.53
CA ILE A 382 22.67 0.85 -5.80
C ILE A 382 21.90 1.69 -4.77
N ILE A 383 20.68 1.26 -4.44
CA ILE A 383 19.78 1.98 -3.54
C ILE A 383 19.72 1.22 -2.21
N GLN A 384 20.19 1.86 -1.14
CA GLN A 384 20.17 1.30 0.21
C GLN A 384 18.73 1.18 0.73
N ASN A 385 18.48 0.20 1.58
CA ASN A 385 17.23 0.13 2.32
C ASN A 385 17.20 1.19 3.42
N GLU A 386 16.01 1.68 3.70
CA GLU A 386 15.74 2.55 4.83
C GLU A 386 14.49 2.05 5.55
N ALA A 387 14.44 2.27 6.85
CA ALA A 387 13.28 2.03 7.69
C ALA A 387 13.24 3.07 8.81
N GLU A 388 12.06 3.25 9.38
CA GLU A 388 11.83 4.06 10.57
C GLU A 388 10.98 3.26 11.55
N SER A 389 11.10 3.55 12.84
CA SER A 389 10.27 2.92 13.87
C SER A 389 9.22 3.90 14.39
N ASP A 390 8.01 3.40 14.57
CA ASP A 390 6.93 4.05 15.29
C ASP A 390 6.68 3.33 16.61
N ILE A 391 6.33 4.07 17.67
CA ILE A 391 5.88 3.50 18.94
C ILE A 391 4.49 4.01 19.32
N GLY A 392 3.68 3.17 19.96
CA GLY A 392 2.37 3.59 20.47
C GLY A 392 1.65 2.52 21.28
N TYR A 393 0.64 2.93 22.04
CA TYR A 393 -0.19 2.00 22.82
C TYR A 393 -1.23 1.25 21.97
N ASN A 394 -1.44 1.67 20.72
CA ASN A 394 -2.29 0.99 19.75
C ASN A 394 -1.83 1.27 18.31
N TRP A 395 -2.25 0.44 17.34
CA TRP A 395 -1.80 0.55 15.93
C TRP A 395 -2.26 1.81 15.17
N ALA A 396 -3.12 2.63 15.77
CA ALA A 396 -3.69 3.80 15.10
C ALA A 396 -3.09 5.13 15.54
N ASP A 397 -2.58 5.18 16.77
CA ASP A 397 -2.07 6.38 17.42
C ASP A 397 -0.62 6.08 17.85
N MET A 398 0.28 6.04 16.86
CA MET A 398 1.71 5.82 17.03
C MET A 398 2.50 7.09 16.66
N LEU A 399 3.68 7.26 17.25
CA LEU A 399 4.60 8.35 16.97
C LEU A 399 5.95 7.79 16.49
N THR A 400 6.49 8.38 15.44
CA THR A 400 7.81 8.04 14.91
C THR A 400 8.91 8.44 15.88
N ILE A 401 9.87 7.54 16.09
CA ILE A 401 11.11 7.82 16.81
C ILE A 401 12.27 7.94 15.81
N PRO A 402 13.18 8.91 15.97
CA PRO A 402 14.35 9.03 15.10
C PRO A 402 15.19 7.76 15.11
N ASN A 403 15.80 7.42 13.98
CA ASN A 403 16.80 6.35 13.93
C ASN A 403 17.97 6.68 14.86
N LYS A 404 18.38 5.71 15.67
CA LYS A 404 19.40 5.88 16.72
C LYS A 404 19.02 6.89 17.80
N ALA A 405 17.72 7.06 18.07
CA ALA A 405 17.23 7.94 19.13
C ALA A 405 17.92 7.68 20.48
N SER A 406 18.18 8.76 21.22
CA SER A 406 18.66 8.67 22.59
C SER A 406 17.56 8.19 23.54
N VAL A 407 17.95 7.72 24.72
CA VAL A 407 17.01 7.29 25.77
C VAL A 407 16.08 8.45 26.16
N GLU A 408 16.60 9.67 26.19
CA GLU A 408 15.84 10.89 26.50
C GLU A 408 14.80 11.20 25.41
N GLN A 409 15.17 11.10 24.12
CA GLN A 409 14.24 11.33 23.01
C GLN A 409 13.08 10.32 23.00
N ILE A 410 13.38 9.07 23.37
CA ILE A 410 12.35 8.03 23.51
C ILE A 410 11.46 8.32 24.71
N ALA A 411 12.03 8.70 25.86
CA ALA A 411 11.24 9.08 27.04
C ALA A 411 10.30 10.26 26.74
N GLU A 412 10.78 11.30 26.05
CA GLU A 412 9.93 12.42 25.60
C GLU A 412 8.79 11.96 24.68
N THR A 413 9.04 10.96 23.84
CA THR A 413 8.01 10.40 22.94
C THR A 413 6.97 9.60 23.71
N LEU A 414 7.38 8.84 24.74
CA LEU A 414 6.46 8.15 25.65
C LEU A 414 5.58 9.16 26.42
N GLU A 415 6.16 10.25 26.93
CA GLU A 415 5.39 11.30 27.60
C GLU A 415 4.33 11.91 26.68
N LYS A 416 4.66 12.14 25.40
CA LYS A 416 3.71 12.63 24.39
C LYS A 416 2.60 11.63 24.07
N LEU A 417 2.87 10.33 24.13
CA LEU A 417 1.87 9.28 23.92
C LEU A 417 0.92 9.13 25.11
N ALA A 418 1.40 9.41 26.32
CA ALA A 418 0.62 9.32 27.55
C ALA A 418 -0.28 10.55 27.79
N ALA A 419 0.03 11.68 27.13
CA ALA A 419 -0.74 12.92 27.18
C ALA A 419 -1.98 12.89 26.25
#